data_AF-A0A8T3QWZ8-F1
#
_entry.id   AF-A0A8T3QWZ8-F1
#
_cell.length_a   1.000
_cell.length_b   1.000
_cell.length_c   1.000
_cell.angle_alpha   90.00
_cell.angle_beta   90.00
_cell.angle_gamma   90.00
#
_symmetry.space_group_name_H-M   'P 1'
#
loop_
_entity.id
_entity.type
_entity.pdbx_description
1 polymer ?
#
loop_
_entity_poly.entity_id
_entity_poly.type
_entity_poly.pdbx_seq_one_letter_code
_entity_poly.pdbx_strand_id
1 'polypeptide(L)'
;PCPRWRSLQRWRRLHGVRPGAAVGFVNGQTGAKNKQAQGFAHLALDGRVADDASASNKALIDALRNGGDLLNVFGDFPTLTDKRHSQAYSPLWDAQLGLWTPKAIKLGLDKRQFDENQIFNLAATRPDLLTGVDPATGMPAPYGSVGVDINCAVIRWTRDAPKANLAKPVPQSQFPPR
;
A
#
# COMPACT_ATOMS: atom_id res chain seq x y z
N PRO A 1 22.33 -14.27 -9.86
CA PRO A 1 22.56 -14.93 -8.55
C PRO A 1 22.09 -14.03 -7.40
N CYS A 2 20.83 -14.20 -6.98
CA CYS A 2 20.29 -13.43 -5.84
C CYS A 2 20.83 -13.99 -4.52
N PRO A 3 21.42 -13.17 -3.63
CA PRO A 3 21.84 -13.62 -2.32
C PRO A 3 20.62 -14.03 -1.49
N ARG A 4 20.79 -15.01 -0.59
CA ARG A 4 19.73 -15.57 0.25
C ARG A 4 18.97 -14.49 1.05
N TRP A 5 17.78 -14.19 0.59
CA TRP A 5 16.89 -13.06 0.92
C TRP A 5 16.68 -12.68 2.41
N ARG A 6 16.80 -13.61 3.37
CA ARG A 6 16.79 -13.25 4.81
C ARG A 6 17.96 -12.33 5.21
N SER A 7 19.06 -12.35 4.46
CA SER A 7 20.19 -11.46 4.69
C SER A 7 19.92 -10.02 4.21
N LEU A 8 19.04 -9.80 3.22
CA LEU A 8 18.81 -8.48 2.62
C LEU A 8 18.00 -7.57 3.55
N GLN A 9 16.93 -8.07 4.18
CA GLN A 9 16.16 -7.32 5.19
C GLN A 9 16.99 -7.02 6.46
N ARG A 10 17.91 -7.92 6.81
CA ARG A 10 18.84 -7.72 7.94
C ARG A 10 19.93 -6.70 7.60
N TRP A 11 20.49 -6.78 6.38
CA TRP A 11 21.46 -5.82 5.84
C TRP A 11 20.86 -4.42 5.73
N ARG A 12 19.62 -4.27 5.25
CA ARG A 12 18.92 -2.97 5.16
C ARG A 12 18.71 -2.31 6.53
N ARG A 13 18.33 -3.09 7.54
CA ARG A 13 18.26 -2.62 8.94
C ARG A 13 19.63 -2.16 9.47
N LEU A 14 20.71 -2.87 9.12
CA LEU A 14 22.07 -2.52 9.53
C LEU A 14 22.64 -1.28 8.82
N HIS A 15 22.18 -1.01 7.59
CA HIS A 15 22.68 0.11 6.76
C HIS A 15 21.72 1.32 6.69
N GLY A 16 20.63 1.33 7.47
CA GLY A 16 19.70 2.46 7.55
C GLY A 16 18.88 2.71 6.27
N VAL A 17 18.93 1.81 5.29
CA VAL A 17 18.15 1.89 4.06
C VAL A 17 16.74 1.39 4.35
N ARG A 18 15.78 2.31 4.34
CA ARG A 18 14.35 2.00 4.56
C ARG A 18 13.72 1.52 3.26
N PRO A 19 13.22 0.27 3.17
CA PRO A 19 12.29 -0.07 2.11
C PRO A 19 11.04 0.78 2.30
N GLY A 20 10.55 1.43 1.24
CA GLY A 20 9.23 2.04 1.29
C GLY A 20 8.15 0.97 1.40
N ALA A 21 7.00 1.32 1.98
CA ALA A 21 5.84 0.44 2.05
C ALA A 21 4.91 0.69 0.84
N ALA A 22 4.46 -0.39 0.21
CA ALA A 22 3.38 -0.36 -0.75
C ALA A 22 2.14 -1.01 -0.13
N VAL A 23 1.09 -0.22 0.10
CA VAL A 23 -0.10 -0.71 0.79
C VAL A 23 -1.18 -1.16 -0.20
N GLY A 24 -1.76 -2.33 0.05
CA GLY A 24 -2.94 -2.84 -0.65
C GLY A 24 -4.04 -3.23 0.32
N PHE A 25 -5.26 -3.42 -0.19
CA PHE A 25 -6.40 -3.84 0.63
C PHE A 25 -7.08 -5.09 0.05
N VAL A 26 -7.42 -6.01 0.94
CA VAL A 26 -8.20 -7.22 0.70
C VAL A 26 -9.61 -7.00 1.23
N ASN A 27 -10.59 -7.48 0.47
CA ASN A 27 -12.03 -7.35 0.78
C ASN A 27 -12.48 -5.88 0.94
N GLY A 28 -11.87 -4.96 0.19
CA GLY A 28 -12.38 -3.61 0.05
C GLY A 28 -13.59 -3.56 -0.87
N GLN A 29 -14.27 -2.42 -0.88
CA GLN A 29 -15.39 -2.22 -1.79
C GLN A 29 -14.97 -2.35 -3.27
N THR A 30 -15.92 -2.69 -4.15
CA THR A 30 -15.70 -2.87 -5.60
C THR A 30 -16.77 -2.15 -6.43
N GLY A 31 -16.68 -2.27 -7.77
CA GLY A 31 -17.61 -1.71 -8.74
C GLY A 31 -17.09 -0.44 -9.44
N ALA A 32 -17.18 -0.44 -10.77
CA ALA A 32 -16.66 0.61 -11.66
C ALA A 32 -17.21 2.04 -11.44
N LYS A 33 -18.33 2.16 -10.72
CA LYS A 33 -18.93 3.45 -10.35
C LYS A 33 -18.77 3.79 -8.86
N ASN A 34 -18.13 2.92 -8.09
CA ASN A 34 -17.94 3.09 -6.66
C ASN A 34 -16.64 3.86 -6.38
N LYS A 35 -16.77 5.09 -5.88
CA LYS A 35 -15.61 5.94 -5.52
C LYS A 35 -14.75 5.37 -4.38
N GLN A 36 -15.31 4.44 -3.61
CA GLN A 36 -14.64 3.74 -2.51
C GLN A 36 -13.96 2.44 -2.95
N ALA A 37 -14.11 2.03 -4.22
CA ALA A 37 -13.41 0.87 -4.71
C ALA A 37 -11.89 1.07 -4.61
N GLN A 38 -11.16 -0.04 -4.39
CA GLN A 38 -9.70 -0.03 -4.29
C GLN A 38 -9.10 -1.43 -4.47
N GLY A 39 -7.86 -1.47 -4.97
CA GLY A 39 -6.99 -2.65 -4.91
C GLY A 39 -7.27 -3.73 -5.95
N PHE A 40 -6.58 -4.87 -5.80
CA PHE A 40 -6.65 -6.00 -6.74
C PHE A 40 -8.04 -6.62 -6.87
N ALA A 41 -8.85 -6.58 -5.81
CA ALA A 41 -10.22 -7.11 -5.84
C ALA A 41 -11.11 -6.35 -6.83
N HIS A 42 -10.96 -5.02 -6.92
CA HIS A 42 -11.67 -4.23 -7.92
C HIS A 42 -11.23 -4.61 -9.35
N LEU A 43 -9.91 -4.72 -9.61
CA LEU A 43 -9.39 -5.10 -10.92
C LEU A 43 -9.89 -6.48 -11.37
N ALA A 44 -9.90 -7.45 -10.45
CA ALA A 44 -10.32 -8.82 -10.73
C ALA A 44 -11.84 -8.93 -10.93
N LEU A 45 -12.62 -8.40 -9.99
CA LEU A 45 -14.08 -8.57 -10.00
C LEU A 45 -14.76 -7.68 -11.06
N ASP A 46 -14.13 -6.59 -11.47
CA ASP A 46 -14.64 -5.73 -12.54
C ASP A 46 -14.14 -6.16 -13.94
N GLY A 47 -13.48 -7.33 -14.03
CA GLY A 47 -13.11 -7.97 -15.30
C GLY A 47 -11.95 -7.30 -16.04
N ARG A 48 -11.05 -6.63 -15.31
CA ARG A 48 -9.93 -5.85 -15.87
C ARG A 48 -8.57 -6.53 -15.78
N VAL A 49 -8.48 -7.72 -15.15
CA VAL A 49 -7.19 -8.42 -14.95
C VAL A 49 -6.50 -8.80 -16.25
N ALA A 50 -7.26 -9.07 -17.31
CA ALA A 50 -6.72 -9.44 -18.61
C ALA A 50 -6.43 -8.22 -19.52
N ASP A 51 -6.77 -7.02 -19.07
CA ASP A 51 -6.57 -5.82 -19.88
C ASP A 51 -5.08 -5.49 -19.98
N ASP A 52 -4.65 -5.08 -21.17
CA ASP A 52 -3.30 -4.58 -21.37
C ASP A 52 -3.04 -3.34 -20.49
N ALA A 53 -2.06 -3.45 -19.60
CA ALA A 53 -1.65 -2.38 -18.68
C ALA A 53 -0.72 -1.33 -19.33
N SER A 54 -0.63 -1.31 -20.66
CA SER A 54 0.16 -0.31 -21.38
C SER A 54 -0.40 1.11 -21.22
N ALA A 55 0.51 2.10 -21.31
CA ALA A 55 0.15 3.51 -21.32
C ALA A 55 -0.79 3.90 -22.48
N SER A 56 -0.86 3.07 -23.54
CA SER A 56 -1.78 3.22 -24.67
C SER A 56 -3.22 2.82 -24.36
N ASN A 57 -3.47 1.97 -23.36
CA ASN A 57 -4.82 1.55 -22.99
C ASN A 57 -5.52 2.62 -22.13
N LYS A 58 -5.95 3.70 -22.78
CA LYS A 58 -6.60 4.84 -22.12
C LYS A 58 -7.90 4.45 -21.42
N ALA A 59 -8.63 3.47 -21.95
CA ALA A 59 -9.89 2.99 -21.36
C ALA A 59 -9.65 2.33 -19.99
N LEU A 60 -8.61 1.50 -19.86
CA LEU A 60 -8.18 0.96 -18.58
C LEU A 60 -7.73 2.10 -17.66
N ILE A 61 -6.80 2.95 -18.10
CA ILE A 61 -6.26 4.06 -17.30
C ILE A 61 -7.37 4.96 -16.74
N ASP A 62 -8.37 5.32 -17.55
CA ASP A 62 -9.48 6.17 -17.14
C ASP A 62 -10.46 5.45 -16.19
N ALA A 63 -10.63 4.14 -16.35
CA ALA A 63 -11.37 3.33 -15.37
C ALA A 63 -10.65 3.29 -14.01
N LEU A 64 -9.33 3.13 -14.00
CA LEU A 64 -8.52 3.15 -12.77
C LEU A 64 -8.63 4.46 -12.00
N ARG A 65 -8.79 5.60 -12.70
CA ARG A 65 -8.98 6.92 -12.06
C ARG A 65 -10.23 6.99 -11.19
N ASN A 66 -11.27 6.20 -11.49
CA ASN A 66 -12.58 6.24 -10.83
C ASN A 66 -12.76 5.18 -9.73
N GLY A 67 -11.70 4.94 -8.94
CA GLY A 67 -11.73 3.97 -7.83
C GLY A 67 -11.03 2.65 -8.11
N GLY A 68 -10.26 2.56 -9.21
CA GLY A 68 -9.70 1.29 -9.64
C GLY A 68 -8.20 1.16 -9.67
N ASP A 69 -7.44 2.23 -9.47
CA ASP A 69 -6.00 2.11 -9.36
C ASP A 69 -5.62 1.30 -8.11
N LEU A 70 -4.51 0.58 -8.19
CA LEU A 70 -3.79 0.16 -7.00
C LEU A 70 -3.41 1.45 -6.29
N LEU A 71 -4.13 1.80 -5.23
CA LEU A 71 -3.73 2.86 -4.32
C LEU A 71 -2.56 2.33 -3.52
N ASN A 72 -1.41 2.26 -4.20
CA ASN A 72 -0.12 2.11 -3.57
C ASN A 72 0.08 3.38 -2.74
N VAL A 73 -0.40 3.33 -1.51
CA VAL A 73 -0.18 4.40 -0.55
C VAL A 73 1.28 4.28 -0.13
N PHE A 74 2.07 5.25 -0.55
CA PHE A 74 3.49 5.29 -0.27
C PHE A 74 3.74 6.11 0.99
N GLY A 75 4.45 5.50 1.95
CA GLY A 75 4.80 6.16 3.22
C GLY A 75 5.86 7.25 3.13
N ASP A 76 6.70 7.19 2.09
CA ASP A 76 7.73 8.20 1.83
C ASP A 76 7.87 8.37 0.31
N PHE A 77 7.68 9.61 -0.18
CA PHE A 77 7.90 9.94 -1.58
C PHE A 77 9.30 10.53 -1.75
N PRO A 78 10.10 10.03 -2.71
CA PRO A 78 11.40 10.61 -2.97
C PRO A 78 11.24 12.02 -3.54
N THR A 79 11.95 12.97 -2.95
CA THR A 79 12.03 14.35 -3.47
C THR A 79 13.49 14.66 -3.74
N LEU A 80 13.76 15.45 -4.78
CA LEU A 80 15.13 15.91 -5.06
C LEU A 80 15.57 17.05 -4.13
N THR A 81 14.63 17.66 -3.41
CA THR A 81 14.85 18.82 -2.55
C THR A 81 15.27 18.45 -1.13
N ASP A 82 14.85 17.29 -0.62
CA ASP A 82 15.23 16.81 0.71
C ASP A 82 16.23 15.64 0.58
N LYS A 83 17.45 15.83 1.10
CA LYS A 83 18.52 14.81 1.07
C LYS A 83 18.14 13.51 1.79
N ARG A 84 17.30 13.57 2.82
CA ARG A 84 16.76 12.37 3.50
C ARG A 84 15.82 11.60 2.58
N HIS A 85 14.97 12.30 1.83
CA HIS A 85 13.96 11.69 0.96
C HIS A 85 14.56 11.23 -0.38
N SER A 86 15.53 11.95 -0.93
CA SER A 86 16.22 11.57 -2.17
C SER A 86 16.99 10.25 -2.04
N GLN A 87 17.52 9.96 -0.85
CA GLN A 87 18.20 8.71 -0.52
C GLN A 87 17.25 7.62 0.02
N ALA A 88 15.98 7.95 0.30
CA ALA A 88 14.97 7.00 0.73
C ALA A 88 14.37 6.20 -0.45
N TYR A 89 14.67 6.59 -1.69
CA TYR A 89 14.21 5.84 -2.86
C TYR A 89 14.87 4.45 -2.94
N SER A 90 14.06 3.41 -2.77
CA SER A 90 14.42 2.06 -3.19
C SER A 90 13.47 1.64 -4.32
N PRO A 91 13.94 1.01 -5.40
CA PRO A 91 13.06 0.33 -6.33
C PRO A 91 12.42 -0.92 -5.69
N LEU A 92 12.86 -1.33 -4.49
CA LEU A 92 12.34 -2.47 -3.75
C LEU A 92 11.47 -2.03 -2.56
N TRP A 93 10.18 -2.30 -2.64
CA TRP A 93 9.16 -1.93 -1.67
C TRP A 93 8.60 -3.16 -0.96
N ASP A 94 8.33 -3.06 0.33
CA ASP A 94 7.66 -4.11 1.09
C ASP A 94 6.14 -3.97 0.92
N ALA A 95 5.47 -5.03 0.46
CA ALA A 95 4.02 -5.05 0.35
C ALA A 95 3.39 -5.23 1.73
N GLN A 96 2.45 -4.35 2.07
CA GLN A 96 1.63 -4.46 3.28
C GLN A 96 0.16 -4.55 2.86
N LEU A 97 -0.49 -5.65 3.18
CA LEU A 97 -1.88 -5.89 2.78
C LEU A 97 -2.81 -5.77 3.98
N GLY A 98 -3.71 -4.80 3.93
CA GLY A 98 -4.79 -4.63 4.90
C GLY A 98 -6.00 -5.48 4.56
N LEU A 99 -6.45 -6.29 5.51
CA LEU A 99 -7.67 -7.08 5.42
C LEU A 99 -8.78 -6.39 6.22
N TRP A 100 -9.82 -5.95 5.51
CA TRP A 100 -11.04 -5.45 6.15
C TRP A 100 -11.76 -6.59 6.88
N THR A 101 -12.10 -6.35 8.15
CA THR A 101 -12.84 -7.34 8.93
C THR A 101 -14.30 -7.43 8.49
N PRO A 102 -14.99 -8.56 8.73
CA PRO A 102 -16.43 -8.66 8.50
C PRO A 102 -17.25 -7.58 9.21
N LYS A 103 -16.78 -7.11 10.38
CA LYS A 103 -17.40 -6.01 11.12
C LYS A 103 -17.31 -4.69 10.36
N ALA A 104 -16.14 -4.34 9.84
CA ALA A 104 -15.95 -3.12 9.06
C ALA A 104 -16.83 -3.11 7.81
N ILE A 105 -16.90 -4.24 7.10
CA ILE A 105 -17.73 -4.43 5.90
C ILE A 105 -19.22 -4.27 6.26
N LYS A 106 -19.69 -4.98 7.29
CA LYS A 106 -21.09 -4.90 7.75
C LYS A 106 -21.51 -3.47 8.12
N LEU A 107 -20.59 -2.67 8.63
CA LEU A 107 -20.83 -1.28 9.03
C LEU A 107 -20.57 -0.27 7.89
N GLY A 108 -20.13 -0.71 6.70
CA GLY A 108 -19.77 0.17 5.59
C GLY A 108 -18.57 1.09 5.90
N LEU A 109 -17.66 0.63 6.77
CA LEU A 109 -16.45 1.35 7.18
C LEU A 109 -15.22 0.95 6.36
N ASP A 110 -15.34 -0.03 5.48
CA ASP A 110 -14.35 -0.53 4.52
C ASP A 110 -14.08 0.46 3.37
N LYS A 111 -13.92 1.73 3.73
CA LYS A 111 -13.77 2.86 2.81
C LYS A 111 -12.33 2.96 2.32
N ARG A 112 -12.20 3.57 1.14
CA ARG A 112 -10.93 3.83 0.49
C ARG A 112 -9.96 4.56 1.40
N GLN A 113 -8.72 4.08 1.48
CA GLN A 113 -7.63 4.73 2.24
C GLN A 113 -6.55 5.24 1.28
N PHE A 114 -6.00 6.43 1.57
CA PHE A 114 -5.03 7.10 0.69
C PHE A 114 -3.87 7.78 1.45
N ASP A 115 -3.79 7.58 2.77
CA ASP A 115 -2.71 8.09 3.63
C ASP A 115 -2.19 6.96 4.52
N GLU A 116 -0.87 6.74 4.52
CA GLU A 116 -0.25 5.62 5.25
C GLU A 116 -0.53 5.70 6.75
N ASN A 117 -0.49 6.90 7.32
CA ASN A 117 -0.70 7.08 8.76
C ASN A 117 -2.16 6.81 9.15
N GLN A 118 -3.13 7.13 8.30
CA GLN A 118 -4.53 6.74 8.52
C GLN A 118 -4.65 5.21 8.62
N ILE A 119 -3.99 4.49 7.73
CA ILE A 119 -4.04 3.02 7.67
C ILE A 119 -3.38 2.42 8.90
N PHE A 120 -2.17 2.87 9.22
CA PHE A 120 -1.42 2.42 10.39
C PHE A 120 -2.13 2.73 11.69
N ASN A 121 -2.69 3.94 11.83
CA ASN A 121 -3.47 4.30 13.00
C ASN A 121 -4.73 3.44 13.12
N LEU A 122 -5.41 3.17 12.01
CA LEU A 122 -6.60 2.32 12.01
C LEU A 122 -6.26 0.89 12.42
N ALA A 123 -5.21 0.29 11.86
CA ALA A 123 -4.76 -1.04 12.22
C ALA A 123 -4.30 -1.12 13.69
N ALA A 124 -3.58 -0.11 14.19
CA ALA A 124 -3.06 -0.08 15.55
C ALA A 124 -4.15 0.15 16.60
N THR A 125 -5.11 1.05 16.33
CA THR A 125 -6.12 1.47 17.32
C THR A 125 -7.43 0.71 17.19
N ARG A 126 -7.73 0.18 16.00
CA ARG A 126 -8.97 -0.53 15.65
C ARG A 126 -8.68 -1.82 14.89
N PRO A 127 -7.95 -2.79 15.52
CA PRO A 127 -7.74 -4.10 14.92
C PRO A 127 -9.06 -4.88 14.73
N ASP A 128 -10.15 -4.45 15.38
CA ASP A 128 -11.51 -4.94 15.14
C ASP A 128 -12.11 -4.47 13.80
N LEU A 129 -11.47 -3.54 13.09
CA LEU A 129 -11.89 -3.01 11.80
C LEU A 129 -10.93 -3.38 10.67
N LEU A 130 -9.62 -3.24 10.89
CA LEU A 130 -8.58 -3.51 9.90
C LEU A 130 -7.48 -4.39 10.50
N THR A 131 -7.17 -5.49 9.80
CA THR A 131 -6.10 -6.43 10.16
C THR A 131 -5.10 -6.56 9.00
N GLY A 132 -4.02 -7.32 9.18
CA GLY A 132 -3.22 -7.84 8.08
C GLY A 132 -3.78 -9.17 7.56
N VAL A 133 -3.09 -9.75 6.57
CA VAL A 133 -3.39 -11.10 6.06
C VAL A 133 -2.14 -11.98 6.19
N ASP A 134 -2.32 -13.21 6.67
CA ASP A 134 -1.28 -14.22 6.59
C ASP A 134 -1.17 -14.72 5.14
N PRO A 135 -0.04 -14.52 4.45
CA PRO A 135 0.11 -14.90 3.06
C PRO A 135 0.05 -16.43 2.84
N ALA A 136 0.33 -17.23 3.87
CA ALA A 136 0.29 -18.69 3.77
C ALA A 136 -1.14 -19.24 3.87
N THR A 137 -2.01 -18.58 4.63
CA THR A 137 -3.36 -19.10 4.93
C THR A 137 -4.49 -18.23 4.38
N GLY A 138 -4.21 -16.99 3.99
CA GLY A 138 -5.21 -15.99 3.63
C GLY A 138 -6.05 -15.49 4.82
N MET A 139 -5.72 -15.91 6.05
CA MET A 139 -6.49 -15.60 7.25
C MET A 139 -6.04 -14.25 7.87
N PRO A 140 -6.88 -13.64 8.72
CA PRO A 140 -6.48 -12.43 9.45
C PRO A 140 -5.21 -12.64 10.28
N ALA A 141 -4.30 -11.67 10.19
CA ALA A 141 -3.05 -11.60 10.96
C ALA A 141 -2.84 -10.18 11.50
N PRO A 142 -1.90 -9.95 12.43
CA PRO A 142 -1.47 -8.59 12.75
C PRO A 142 -1.06 -7.83 11.47
N TYR A 143 -1.43 -6.55 11.39
CA TYR A 143 -1.10 -5.74 10.22
C TYR A 143 0.41 -5.55 10.08
N GLY A 144 0.92 -5.68 8.85
CA GLY A 144 2.34 -5.51 8.54
C GLY A 144 2.74 -6.11 7.19
N SER A 145 4.04 -6.30 7.01
CA SER A 145 4.64 -6.95 5.84
C SER A 145 4.00 -8.30 5.54
N VAL A 146 3.67 -8.55 4.27
CA VAL A 146 3.29 -9.90 3.79
C VAL A 146 4.47 -10.67 3.19
N GLY A 147 5.70 -10.15 3.34
CA GLY A 147 6.92 -10.80 2.85
C GLY A 147 7.07 -10.81 1.32
N VAL A 148 6.34 -9.93 0.62
CA VAL A 148 6.45 -9.74 -0.83
C VAL A 148 7.17 -8.43 -1.09
N ASP A 149 8.34 -8.52 -1.74
CA ASP A 149 9.08 -7.36 -2.19
C ASP A 149 8.68 -7.00 -3.64
N ILE A 150 8.20 -5.77 -3.85
CA ILE A 150 7.86 -5.22 -5.16
C ILE A 150 9.10 -4.49 -5.71
N ASN A 151 9.73 -5.07 -6.74
CA ASN A 151 10.91 -4.50 -7.41
C ASN A 151 10.53 -3.71 -8.67
N CYS A 152 9.66 -2.71 -8.52
CA CYS A 152 9.23 -1.87 -9.64
C CYS A 152 9.54 -0.40 -9.31
N ALA A 153 10.13 0.31 -10.28
CA ALA A 153 10.37 1.74 -10.14
C ALA A 153 9.05 2.50 -10.01
N VAL A 154 9.01 3.51 -9.14
CA VAL A 154 7.85 4.40 -9.05
C VAL A 154 7.81 5.27 -10.30
N ILE A 155 6.89 4.99 -11.23
CA ILE A 155 6.70 5.79 -12.45
C ILE A 155 5.65 6.89 -12.18
N ARG A 156 5.84 7.67 -11.12
CA ARG A 156 5.09 8.90 -10.89
C ARG A 156 5.90 9.89 -10.06
N TRP A 157 6.07 11.08 -10.60
CA TRP A 157 6.73 12.19 -9.94
C TRP A 157 5.67 13.25 -9.68
N THR A 158 5.50 13.68 -8.44
CA THR A 158 4.74 14.91 -8.16
C THR A 158 5.70 16.07 -8.26
N ARG A 159 5.30 17.14 -8.98
CA ARG A 159 6.09 18.38 -9.05
C ARG A 159 6.29 18.98 -7.66
N ASP A 160 5.25 18.87 -6.84
CA ASP A 160 5.21 19.41 -5.49
C ASP A 160 5.19 18.23 -4.49
N ALA A 161 6.12 18.23 -3.56
CA ALA A 161 6.16 17.25 -2.48
C ALA A 161 4.94 17.44 -1.55
N PRO A 162 4.38 16.35 -0.99
CA PRO A 162 3.43 16.46 0.11
C PRO A 162 4.05 17.28 1.24
N LYS A 163 3.37 18.34 1.68
CA LYS A 163 3.89 19.25 2.73
C LYS A 163 3.55 18.78 4.15
N ALA A 164 2.59 17.87 4.30
CA ALA A 164 2.14 17.35 5.59
C ALA A 164 1.41 16.02 5.41
N ASN A 165 1.40 15.21 6.49
CA ASN A 165 0.54 14.03 6.59
C ASN A 165 -0.93 14.45 6.72
N LEU A 166 -1.85 13.65 6.18
CA LEU A 166 -3.29 13.88 6.37
C LEU A 166 -3.76 13.43 7.76
N ALA A 167 -3.00 12.55 8.42
CA ALA A 167 -3.19 12.18 9.81
C ALA A 167 -1.87 12.20 10.58
N LYS A 168 -1.92 12.61 11.85
CA LYS A 168 -0.77 12.48 12.75
C LYS A 168 -0.58 10.99 13.08
N PRO A 169 0.63 10.43 12.98
CA PRO A 169 0.90 9.05 13.40
C PRO A 169 0.61 8.90 14.90
N VAL A 170 -0.07 7.83 15.29
CA VAL A 170 -0.14 7.44 16.71
C VAL A 170 1.15 6.73 17.13
N PRO A 171 1.51 6.71 18.42
CA PRO A 171 2.71 6.03 18.89
C PRO A 171 2.76 4.57 18.42
N GLN A 172 3.91 4.14 17.93
CA GLN A 172 4.19 2.76 17.49
C GLN A 172 3.34 2.23 16.31
N SER A 173 2.60 3.09 15.59
CA SER A 173 1.78 2.61 14.46
C SER A 173 2.57 2.37 13.18
N GLN A 174 3.72 3.05 13.02
CA GLN A 174 4.53 2.95 11.82
C GLN A 174 5.35 1.65 11.78
N PHE A 175 5.50 1.08 10.58
CA PHE A 175 6.33 -0.12 10.36
C PHE A 175 7.53 0.16 9.45
N PRO A 176 8.76 -0.21 9.87
CA PRO A 176 9.13 -0.57 11.25
C PRO A 176 8.84 0.62 12.22
N PRO A 177 8.65 0.34 13.54
CA PRO A 177 8.41 1.39 14.54
C PRO A 177 9.43 2.52 14.39
N ARG A 178 8.95 3.76 14.22
CA ARG A 178 9.76 4.97 14.13
C ARG A 178 9.95 5.59 15.51
#